data_AF-A0A9E6D6U0-F1
#
_entry.id   AF-A0A9E6D6U0-F1
#
_cell.length_a   1.000
_cell.length_b   1.000
_cell.length_c   1.000
_cell.angle_alpha   90.00
_cell.angle_beta   90.00
_cell.angle_gamma   90.00
#
_symmetry.space_group_name_H-M   'P 1'
#
loop_
_entity.id
_entity.type
_entity.pdbx_description
1 polymer ?
#
loop_
_entity_poly.entity_id
_entity_poly.type
_entity_poly.pdbx_seq_one_letter_code
_entity_poly.pdbx_strand_id
1 'polypeptide(L)'
;YVFSGASTIQAPEKWKPTTLKKVQRYRPPYITSRIQNQAGLFTVHHNPEEPFMHEKLHKIIIPKTIKRKIKKSLYKYGINQKLIYPGLEGISKDLKWLETKIY
;
A
#
# COMPACT_ATOMS: atom_id res chain seq x y z
N TYR A 1 -5.89 6.61 -4.61
CA TYR A 1 -5.80 8.01 -4.18
C TYR A 1 -4.37 8.31 -3.78
N VAL A 2 -3.92 9.56 -3.93
CA VAL A 2 -2.61 10.06 -3.51
C VAL A 2 -2.87 11.29 -2.66
N PHE A 3 -2.28 11.33 -1.47
CA PHE A 3 -2.42 12.43 -0.53
C PHE A 3 -1.05 13.03 -0.20
N SER A 4 -0.90 14.34 -0.40
CA SER A 4 0.32 15.07 -0.09
C SER A 4 0.12 16.06 1.07
N GLY A 5 1.17 16.28 1.87
CA GLY A 5 1.16 17.34 2.90
C GLY A 5 0.77 16.94 4.33
N ALA A 6 0.69 15.65 4.66
CA ALA A 6 0.51 15.22 6.05
C ALA A 6 1.84 15.00 6.78
N SER A 7 1.87 15.43 8.05
CA SER A 7 2.97 15.13 8.97
C SER A 7 3.03 13.64 9.28
N THR A 8 4.23 13.14 9.56
CA THR A 8 4.44 11.73 9.93
C THR A 8 4.46 11.61 11.44
N ILE A 9 3.68 10.66 11.97
CA ILE A 9 3.76 10.21 13.35
C ILE A 9 4.50 8.89 13.44
N GLN A 10 5.31 8.78 14.49
CA GLN A 10 6.02 7.56 14.89
C GLN A 10 5.72 7.30 16.37
N ALA A 11 5.98 6.08 16.85
CA ALA A 11 5.66 5.63 18.21
C ALA A 11 4.14 5.59 18.52
N PRO A 12 3.39 4.59 18.00
CA PRO A 12 1.95 4.45 18.20
C PRO A 12 1.53 4.35 19.68
N GLU A 13 2.45 3.91 20.54
CA GLU A 13 2.21 3.75 21.98
C GLU A 13 2.07 5.09 22.73
N LYS A 14 2.56 6.19 22.14
CA LYS A 14 2.60 7.51 22.79
C LYS A 14 1.41 8.40 22.46
N TRP A 15 0.52 8.01 21.55
CA TRP A 15 -0.57 8.86 21.09
C TRP A 15 -1.85 8.05 20.84
N LYS A 16 -3.01 8.68 21.07
CA LYS A 16 -4.32 8.09 20.79
C LYS A 16 -4.89 8.66 19.49
N PRO A 17 -5.45 7.85 18.57
CA PRO A 17 -6.05 8.35 17.33
C PRO A 17 -7.09 9.46 17.54
N THR A 18 -7.86 9.37 18.63
CA THR A 18 -8.91 10.34 19.00
C THR A 18 -8.38 11.70 19.45
N THR A 19 -7.09 11.81 19.77
CA THR A 19 -6.48 13.09 20.18
C THR A 19 -5.93 13.89 19.00
N LEU A 20 -5.94 13.31 17.80
CA LEU A 20 -5.43 13.94 16.60
C LEU A 20 -6.41 15.00 16.10
N LYS A 21 -5.90 16.19 15.75
CA LYS A 21 -6.70 17.27 15.16
C LYS A 21 -6.70 17.25 13.62
N LYS A 22 -5.80 16.47 13.03
CA LYS A 22 -5.56 16.40 11.57
C LYS A 22 -5.16 14.98 11.19
N VAL A 23 -5.41 14.60 9.94
CA VAL A 23 -4.95 13.32 9.39
C VAL A 23 -3.43 13.29 9.31
N GLN A 24 -2.84 12.20 9.78
CA GLN A 24 -1.39 12.03 9.83
C GLN A 24 -0.94 10.76 9.14
N ARG A 25 0.31 10.74 8.67
CA ARG A 25 0.94 9.57 8.07
C ARG A 25 1.57 8.70 9.14
N TYR A 26 1.35 7.40 9.06
CA TYR A 26 1.96 6.43 9.95
C TYR A 26 2.82 5.45 9.15
N ARG A 27 4.08 5.32 9.56
CA ARG A 27 4.98 4.26 9.08
C ARG A 27 5.10 3.21 10.18
N PRO A 28 4.55 2.01 9.97
CA PRO A 28 4.65 0.95 10.96
C PRO A 28 6.11 0.48 11.10
N PRO A 29 6.49 -0.06 12.25
CA PRO A 29 7.74 -0.79 12.37
C PRO A 29 7.72 -2.05 11.49
N TYR A 30 8.89 -2.63 11.24
CA TYR A 30 9.05 -3.85 10.44
C TYR A 30 8.58 -5.10 11.21
N ILE A 31 7.28 -5.19 11.48
CA ILE A 31 6.65 -6.29 12.23
C ILE A 31 6.59 -7.56 11.37
N THR A 32 6.44 -7.40 10.05
CA THR A 32 6.43 -8.52 9.10
C THR A 32 7.24 -8.15 7.87
N SER A 33 7.86 -9.16 7.25
CA SER A 33 8.55 -9.01 5.96
C SER A 33 7.62 -8.49 4.86
N ARG A 34 6.30 -8.77 4.95
CA ARG A 34 5.29 -8.21 4.04
C ARG A 34 5.17 -6.68 4.16
N ILE A 35 5.12 -6.15 5.39
CA ILE A 35 5.05 -4.69 5.63
C ILE A 35 6.31 -4.00 5.10
N GLN A 36 7.48 -4.63 5.30
CA GLN A 36 8.75 -4.14 4.79
C GLN A 36 8.79 -4.12 3.26
N ASN A 37 8.46 -5.24 2.61
CA ASN A 37 8.54 -5.37 1.15
C ASN A 37 7.55 -4.48 0.39
N GLN A 38 6.45 -4.08 1.05
CA GLN A 38 5.46 -3.15 0.48
C GLN A 38 5.75 -1.68 0.76
N ALA A 39 6.82 -1.39 1.51
CA ALA A 39 7.09 -0.05 2.05
C ALA A 39 5.83 0.56 2.70
N GLY A 40 5.20 -0.21 3.60
CA GLY A 40 3.89 0.09 4.17
C GLY A 40 3.79 1.53 4.70
N LEU A 41 2.79 2.27 4.22
CA LEU A 41 2.50 3.63 4.63
C LEU A 41 1.00 3.76 4.82
N PHE A 42 0.60 4.19 6.01
CA PHE A 42 -0.80 4.34 6.38
C PHE A 42 -1.11 5.79 6.74
N THR A 43 -2.41 6.07 6.85
CA THR A 43 -2.92 7.34 7.34
C THR A 43 -3.83 7.07 8.53
N VAL A 44 -3.72 7.91 9.56
CA VAL A 44 -4.53 7.84 10.76
C VAL A 44 -5.51 9.00 10.74
N HIS A 45 -6.79 8.66 10.87
CA HIS A 45 -7.91 9.60 10.81
C HIS A 45 -8.48 9.78 12.21
N HIS A 46 -8.73 11.03 12.60
CA HIS A 46 -9.34 11.34 13.89
C HIS A 46 -10.84 11.07 13.90
N ASN A 47 -11.50 11.16 12.74
CA ASN A 47 -12.89 10.81 12.54
C ASN A 47 -13.02 9.76 11.43
N PRO A 48 -12.97 8.46 11.75
CA PRO A 48 -12.94 7.39 10.76
C PRO A 48 -14.30 7.14 10.10
N GLU A 49 -15.40 7.62 10.69
CA GLU A 49 -16.76 7.45 10.17
C GLU A 49 -17.06 8.44 9.03
N GLU A 50 -16.30 9.52 8.93
CA GLU A 50 -16.47 10.53 7.90
C GLU A 50 -15.58 10.27 6.67
N PRO A 51 -16.11 10.49 5.45
CA PRO A 51 -15.29 10.48 4.25
C PRO A 51 -14.15 11.50 4.31
N PHE A 52 -12.92 11.04 4.15
CA PHE A 52 -11.77 11.94 4.10
C PHE A 52 -11.72 12.71 2.77
N MET A 53 -12.07 14.00 2.84
CA MET A 53 -11.98 14.95 1.73
C MET A 53 -10.91 16.00 2.03
N HIS A 54 -9.99 16.21 1.09
CA HIS A 54 -8.89 17.17 1.27
C HIS A 54 -8.44 17.68 -0.11
N GLU A 55 -8.11 18.97 -0.23
CA GLU A 55 -7.72 19.59 -1.51
C GLU A 55 -6.51 18.90 -2.17
N LYS A 56 -5.55 18.49 -1.34
CA LYS A 56 -4.36 17.71 -1.72
C LYS A 56 -4.59 16.20 -1.92
N LEU A 57 -5.85 15.73 -1.92
CA LEU A 57 -6.21 14.33 -2.17
C LEU A 57 -6.58 14.15 -3.63
N HIS A 58 -5.76 13.40 -4.37
CA HIS A 58 -5.96 13.14 -5.80
C HIS A 58 -6.39 11.70 -6.04
N LYS A 59 -7.46 11.51 -6.81
CA LYS A 59 -7.88 10.17 -7.26
C LYS A 59 -7.20 9.81 -8.57
N ILE A 60 -6.41 8.75 -8.57
CA ILE A 60 -5.86 8.15 -9.79
C ILE A 60 -6.75 6.96 -10.17
N ILE A 61 -7.33 7.00 -11.36
CA ILE A 61 -8.12 5.90 -11.92
C ILE A 61 -7.23 5.17 -12.93
N ILE A 62 -7.00 3.87 -12.71
CA ILE A 62 -6.21 3.02 -13.61
C ILE A 62 -7.19 2.23 -14.48
N PRO A 63 -7.24 2.46 -15.81
CA PRO A 63 -8.09 1.69 -16.70
C PRO A 63 -7.82 0.18 -16.61
N LYS A 64 -8.88 -0.63 -16.65
CA LYS A 64 -8.76 -2.10 -16.59
C LYS A 64 -7.88 -2.65 -17.72
N THR A 65 -7.96 -2.04 -18.91
CA THR A 65 -7.24 -2.46 -20.11
C THR A 65 -5.71 -2.42 -19.96
N ILE A 66 -5.18 -1.48 -19.18
CA ILE A 66 -3.72 -1.32 -19.00
C ILE A 66 -3.15 -2.15 -17.85
N LYS A 67 -4.00 -2.74 -17.00
CA LYS A 67 -3.59 -3.51 -15.82
C LYS A 67 -2.56 -4.59 -16.15
N ARG A 68 -2.76 -5.31 -17.25
CA ARG A 68 -1.83 -6.36 -17.70
C ARG A 68 -0.47 -5.81 -18.09
N LYS A 69 -0.45 -4.71 -18.84
CA LYS A 69 0.79 -4.05 -19.28
C LYS A 69 1.59 -3.58 -18.07
N ILE A 70 0.93 -2.93 -17.10
CA ILE A 70 1.55 -2.48 -15.85
C ILE A 70 2.15 -3.68 -15.10
N LYS A 71 1.39 -4.76 -14.90
CA LYS A 71 1.89 -5.95 -14.21
C LYS A 71 3.11 -6.58 -14.89
N LYS A 72 3.10 -6.69 -16.23
CA LYS A 72 4.24 -7.20 -17.00
C LYS A 72 5.47 -6.28 -16.86
N SER A 73 5.28 -4.97 -16.90
CA SER A 73 6.37 -4.01 -16.68
C SER A 73 6.94 -4.14 -15.27
N LEU A 74 6.10 -4.17 -14.24
CA LEU A 74 6.54 -4.36 -12.85
C LEU A 74 7.32 -5.67 -12.67
N TYR A 75 6.82 -6.76 -13.26
CA TYR A 75 7.51 -8.06 -13.21
C TYR A 75 8.91 -7.99 -13.84
N LYS A 76 9.07 -7.31 -14.99
CA LYS A 76 10.38 -7.09 -15.63
C LYS A 76 11.34 -6.29 -14.74
N TYR A 77 10.83 -5.41 -13.88
CA TYR A 77 11.61 -4.68 -12.89
C TYR A 77 11.79 -5.43 -11.56
N GLY A 78 11.44 -6.72 -11.49
CA GLY A 78 11.58 -7.53 -10.28
C GLY A 78 10.50 -7.31 -9.23
N ILE A 79 9.49 -6.48 -9.50
CA ILE A 79 8.35 -6.25 -8.61
C ILE A 79 7.29 -7.32 -8.90
N ASN A 80 7.38 -8.44 -8.17
CA ASN A 80 6.54 -9.63 -8.39
C ASN A 80 5.90 -10.16 -7.10
N GLN A 81 5.12 -11.25 -7.19
CA GLN A 81 4.36 -11.77 -6.05
C GLN A 81 5.29 -12.38 -4.99
N LYS A 82 6.38 -13.03 -5.40
CA LYS A 82 7.41 -13.57 -4.51
C LYS A 82 8.08 -12.48 -3.66
N LEU A 83 8.32 -11.31 -4.23
CA LEU A 83 8.85 -10.16 -3.50
C LEU A 83 7.83 -9.65 -2.45
N ILE A 84 6.57 -9.47 -2.86
CA ILE A 84 5.55 -8.82 -2.00
C ILE A 84 5.06 -9.76 -0.88
N TYR A 85 4.94 -11.05 -1.16
CA TYR A 85 4.43 -12.07 -0.25
C TYR A 85 5.55 -13.08 0.05
N PRO A 86 6.25 -12.94 1.18
CA PRO A 86 7.33 -13.85 1.52
C PRO A 86 6.81 -15.27 1.78
N GLY A 87 7.64 -16.28 1.50
CA GLY A 87 7.32 -17.69 1.74
C GLY A 87 6.62 -18.40 0.58
N LEU A 88 6.04 -19.57 0.89
CA LEU A 88 5.47 -20.47 -0.12
C LEU A 88 4.32 -19.82 -0.90
N GLU A 89 3.49 -19.03 -0.23
CA GLU A 89 2.34 -18.36 -0.85
C GLU A 89 2.76 -17.47 -2.03
N GLY A 90 3.81 -16.65 -1.86
CA GLY A 90 4.31 -15.79 -2.92
C GLY A 90 4.88 -16.58 -4.09
N ILE A 91 5.64 -17.65 -3.79
CA ILE A 91 6.24 -18.52 -4.81
C ILE A 91 5.15 -19.21 -5.63
N SER A 92 4.15 -19.82 -4.98
CA SER A 92 3.06 -20.50 -5.68
C SER A 92 2.24 -19.53 -6.57
N LYS A 93 2.00 -18.30 -6.10
CA LYS A 93 1.30 -17.27 -6.89
C LYS A 93 2.13 -16.80 -8.09
N ASP A 94 3.45 -16.67 -7.91
CA ASP A 94 4.37 -16.26 -8.98
C ASP A 94 4.48 -17.35 -10.06
N LEU A 95 4.61 -18.62 -9.65
CA LEU A 95 4.60 -19.75 -10.58
C LEU A 95 3.28 -19.84 -11.36
N LYS A 96 2.15 -19.71 -10.68
CA LYS A 96 0.85 -19.66 -11.35
C LYS A 96 0.77 -18.53 -12.38
N TRP A 97 1.35 -17.36 -12.09
CA TRP A 97 1.38 -16.24 -13.03
C TRP A 97 2.22 -16.53 -14.29
N LEU A 98 3.31 -17.29 -14.15
CA LEU A 98 4.16 -17.69 -15.27
C LEU A 98 3.51 -18.77 -16.15
N GLU A 99 2.86 -19.75 -15.53
CA GLU A 99 2.29 -20.91 -16.22
C GLU A 99 0.90 -20.63 -16.81
N THR A 100 0.19 -19.61 -16.32
CA THR A 100 -1.17 -19.31 -16.77
C THR A 100 -1.18 -18.21 -17.83
N LYS A 101 -1.74 -18.50 -19.02
CA LYS A 101 -2.04 -17.48 -20.06
C LYS A 101 -3.17 -16.51 -19.68
N ILE A 102 -3.82 -16.72 -18.53
CA ILE A 102 -5.03 -16.02 -18.09
C ILE A 102 -4.61 -14.79 -17.28
N TYR A 103 -4.30 -13.70 -17.99
CA TYR A 103 -4.63 -12.30 -17.65
C TYR A 103 -4.43 -11.41 -18.88
#